data_AF-A0A7C1BGV7-F1
#
_entry.id   AF-A0A7C1BGV7-F1
#
_cell.length_a   1.000
_cell.length_b   1.000
_cell.length_c   1.000
_cell.angle_alpha   90.00
_cell.angle_beta   90.00
_cell.angle_gamma   90.00
#
_symmetry.space_group_name_H-M   'P 1'
#
loop_
_entity.id
_entity.type
_entity.pdbx_description
1 polymer ?
#
loop_
_entity_poly.entity_id
_entity_poly.type
_entity_poly.pdbx_seq_one_letter_code
_entity_poly.pdbx_strand_id
1 'polypeptide(L)'
;MNVTIELLVKNRGSEGVSNLSVEVSPMSEFLKVWAVGGFAEGSVHHVGYLEPGGERRLKYSVYIERNSYPGKYGLKITVYDVYWNILATKTIYIEVITKG
;
A
#
# COMPACT_ATOMS: atom_id res chain seq x y z
N MET A 1 8.43 -0.89 -15.97
CA MET A 1 9.22 -1.58 -14.92
C MET A 1 8.25 -2.19 -13.90
N ASN A 2 8.56 -3.33 -13.30
CA ASN A 2 7.76 -3.89 -12.20
C ASN A 2 8.60 -3.88 -10.91
N VAL A 3 8.03 -3.38 -9.82
CA VAL A 3 8.61 -3.32 -8.48
C VAL A 3 7.63 -3.97 -7.50
N THR A 4 8.13 -4.83 -6.61
CA THR A 4 7.33 -5.32 -5.49
C THR A 4 7.60 -4.47 -4.27
N ILE A 5 6.56 -3.99 -3.60
CA ILE A 5 6.65 -3.35 -2.28
C ILE A 5 6.08 -4.27 -1.22
N GLU A 6 6.76 -4.35 -0.08
CA GLU A 6 6.27 -5.01 1.13
C GLU A 6 5.98 -3.96 2.19
N LEU A 7 4.76 -3.93 2.71
CA LEU A 7 4.32 -3.02 3.77
C LEU A 7 4.13 -3.80 5.07
N LEU A 8 4.69 -3.29 6.16
CA LEU A 8 4.41 -3.78 7.51
C LEU A 8 3.37 -2.86 8.15
N VAL A 9 2.20 -3.40 8.48
CA VAL A 9 1.19 -2.71 9.28
C VAL A 9 1.22 -3.29 10.69
N LYS A 10 1.35 -2.41 11.69
CA LYS A 10 1.43 -2.79 13.09
C LYS A 10 0.45 -1.96 13.90
N ASN A 11 -0.39 -2.63 14.69
CA ASN A 11 -1.24 -1.95 15.66
C ASN A 11 -0.39 -1.55 16.87
N ARG A 12 -0.21 -0.25 17.08
CA ARG A 12 0.50 0.31 18.25
C ARG A 12 -0.46 0.88 19.31
N GLY A 13 -1.77 0.76 19.09
CA GLY A 13 -2.79 1.15 20.05
C GLY A 13 -2.94 0.12 21.17
N SER A 14 -3.67 0.51 22.22
CA SER A 14 -4.02 -0.36 23.35
C SER A 14 -5.21 -1.27 23.07
N GLU A 15 -5.95 -1.02 21.98
CA GLU A 15 -7.16 -1.75 21.59
C GLU A 15 -6.99 -2.44 20.23
N GLY A 16 -7.71 -3.54 20.03
CA GLY A 16 -7.72 -4.25 18.76
C GLY A 16 -8.52 -3.52 17.69
N VAL A 17 -8.08 -3.59 16.44
CA VAL A 17 -8.77 -2.97 15.29
C VAL A 17 -9.41 -4.06 14.44
N SER A 18 -10.73 -4.00 14.27
CA SER A 18 -11.49 -4.94 13.45
C SER A 18 -11.64 -4.48 12.01
N ASN A 19 -11.68 -5.44 11.08
CA ASN A 19 -11.88 -5.23 9.64
C ASN A 19 -10.95 -4.18 9.03
N LEU A 20 -9.69 -4.19 9.46
CA LEU A 20 -8.67 -3.31 8.94
C LEU A 20 -8.45 -3.59 7.45
N SER A 21 -8.42 -2.54 6.65
CA SER A 21 -8.10 -2.62 5.22
C SER A 21 -6.98 -1.66 4.88
N VAL A 22 -6.13 -2.04 3.92
CA VAL A 22 -4.97 -1.23 3.49
C VAL A 22 -5.01 -1.07 1.99
N GLU A 23 -5.20 0.16 1.54
CA GLU A 23 -5.18 0.54 0.14
C GLU A 23 -3.86 1.20 -0.23
N VAL A 24 -3.36 0.90 -1.43
CA VAL A 24 -2.29 1.67 -2.06
C VAL A 24 -2.83 2.33 -3.34
N SER A 25 -3.01 3.64 -3.31
CA SER A 25 -3.52 4.40 -4.45
C SER A 25 -2.35 5.05 -5.22
N PRO A 26 -2.25 4.88 -6.55
CA PRO A 26 -1.24 5.54 -7.35
C PRO A 26 -1.54 7.05 -7.47
N MET A 27 -0.51 7.88 -7.37
CA MET A 27 -0.64 9.34 -7.51
C MET A 27 -0.33 9.85 -8.93
N SER A 28 -0.19 8.93 -9.89
CA SER A 28 0.13 9.21 -11.29
C SER A 28 -0.52 8.16 -12.19
N GLU A 29 -0.96 8.55 -13.39
CA GLU A 29 -1.49 7.64 -14.40
C GLU A 29 -0.46 6.63 -14.94
N PHE A 30 0.83 6.95 -14.81
CA PHE A 30 1.92 6.07 -15.21
C PHE A 30 2.18 4.93 -14.19
N LEU A 31 1.46 4.93 -13.07
CA LEU A 31 1.55 3.91 -12.03
C LEU A 31 0.28 3.05 -12.01
N LYS A 32 0.49 1.75 -12.00
CA LYS A 32 -0.53 0.74 -11.71
C LYS A 32 -0.09 -0.07 -10.53
N VAL A 33 -0.98 -0.31 -9.58
CA VAL A 33 -0.67 -1.06 -8.36
C VAL A 33 -1.79 -2.02 -8.05
N TRP A 34 -1.42 -3.22 -7.61
CA TRP A 34 -2.37 -4.21 -7.13
C TRP A 34 -1.79 -4.96 -5.94
N ALA A 35 -2.68 -5.30 -5.01
CA ALA A 35 -2.40 -6.16 -3.88
C ALA A 35 -2.14 -7.60 -4.37
N VAL A 36 -1.18 -8.28 -3.74
CA VAL A 36 -0.76 -9.63 -4.12
C VAL A 36 -0.84 -10.57 -2.92
N GLY A 37 -1.55 -11.69 -3.10
CA GLY A 37 -1.74 -12.72 -2.08
C GLY A 37 -2.80 -12.35 -1.03
N GLY A 38 -3.04 -13.25 -0.07
CA GLY A 38 -3.99 -13.02 1.03
C GLY A 38 -5.44 -12.80 0.56
N PHE A 39 -6.21 -12.07 1.37
CA PHE A 39 -7.54 -11.59 0.99
C PHE A 39 -7.42 -10.17 0.44
N ALA A 40 -7.40 -10.06 -0.89
CA ALA A 40 -7.08 -8.82 -1.60
C ALA A 40 -8.02 -8.59 -2.79
N GLU A 41 -8.36 -7.33 -3.03
CA GLU A 41 -9.17 -6.87 -4.16
C GLU A 41 -8.54 -5.60 -4.75
N GLY A 42 -8.16 -5.65 -6.03
CA GLY A 42 -7.53 -4.52 -6.71
C GLY A 42 -6.26 -4.04 -5.98
N SER A 43 -6.28 -2.81 -5.48
CA SER A 43 -5.20 -2.19 -4.71
C SER A 43 -5.39 -2.29 -3.18
N VAL A 44 -6.34 -3.09 -2.71
CA VAL A 44 -6.71 -3.22 -1.28
C VAL A 44 -6.35 -4.60 -0.75
N HIS A 45 -5.74 -4.64 0.43
CA HIS A 45 -5.65 -5.84 1.28
C HIS A 45 -6.65 -5.72 2.43
N HIS A 46 -7.47 -6.75 2.61
CA HIS A 46 -8.36 -6.88 3.75
C HIS A 46 -7.66 -7.69 4.85
N VAL A 47 -7.15 -6.98 5.85
CA VAL A 47 -6.33 -7.54 6.93
C VAL A 47 -7.19 -8.23 8.00
N GLY A 48 -8.43 -7.76 8.18
CA GLY A 48 -9.33 -8.29 9.20
C GLY A 48 -9.00 -7.73 10.59
N TYR A 49 -9.02 -8.58 11.61
CA TYR A 49 -8.71 -8.16 12.98
C TYR A 49 -7.20 -8.07 13.23
N LEU A 50 -6.77 -7.00 13.90
CA LEU A 50 -5.40 -6.79 14.34
C LEU A 50 -5.35 -6.41 15.82
N GLU A 51 -4.93 -7.36 16.66
CA GLU A 51 -4.80 -7.20 18.11
C GLU A 51 -3.74 -6.14 18.51
N PRO A 52 -3.77 -5.61 19.75
CA PRO A 52 -2.73 -4.72 20.25
C PRO A 52 -1.33 -5.33 20.10
N GLY A 53 -0.41 -4.59 19.47
CA GLY A 53 0.95 -5.06 19.18
C GLY A 53 1.07 -6.00 17.97
N GLY A 54 -0.06 -6.50 17.44
CA GLY A 54 -0.11 -7.38 16.28
C GLY A 54 0.40 -6.71 15.01
N GLU A 55 0.96 -7.52 14.11
CA GLU A 55 1.55 -7.04 12.86
C GLU A 55 1.22 -7.94 11.66
N ARG A 56 1.14 -7.31 10.48
CA ARG A 56 0.85 -7.98 9.21
C ARG A 56 1.73 -7.41 8.10
N ARG A 57 2.32 -8.31 7.32
CA ARG A 57 3.08 -7.99 6.11
C ARG A 57 2.19 -8.14 4.89
N LEU A 58 2.13 -7.10 4.08
CA LEU A 58 1.30 -7.00 2.89
C LEU A 58 2.19 -6.78 1.68
N LYS A 59 1.88 -7.44 0.57
CA LYS A 59 2.66 -7.30 -0.67
C LYS A 59 1.82 -6.64 -1.74
N TYR A 60 2.44 -5.72 -2.48
CA TYR A 60 1.86 -5.10 -3.66
C TYR A 60 2.85 -5.17 -4.81
N SER A 61 2.32 -5.39 -6.01
CA SER A 61 3.07 -5.25 -7.25
C SER A 61 2.76 -3.88 -7.84
N VAL A 62 3.81 -3.17 -8.23
CA VAL A 62 3.75 -1.81 -8.77
C VAL A 62 4.37 -1.82 -10.15
N TYR A 63 3.56 -1.52 -11.15
CA TYR A 63 3.98 -1.36 -12.52
C TYR A 63 4.09 0.11 -12.87
N ILE A 64 5.26 0.49 -13.38
CA ILE A 64 5.54 1.81 -13.94
C ILE A 64 5.60 1.68 -15.46
N GLU A 65 4.80 2.47 -16.18
CA GLU A 65 4.74 2.40 -17.64
C GLU A 65 6.10 2.66 -18.29
N ARG A 66 6.41 2.00 -19.41
CA ARG A 66 7.76 2.06 -20.02
C ARG A 66 8.14 3.45 -20.54
N ASN A 67 7.15 4.27 -20.92
CA ASN A 67 7.37 5.61 -21.46
C ASN A 67 7.34 6.69 -20.36
N SER A 68 7.36 6.29 -19.09
CA SER A 68 7.42 7.20 -17.95
C SER A 68 8.76 7.95 -17.94
N TYR A 69 8.73 9.28 -17.77
CA TYR A 69 9.93 10.08 -17.61
C TYR A 69 10.72 9.69 -16.33
N PRO A 70 12.04 9.88 -16.30
CA PRO A 70 12.78 9.77 -15.03
C PRO A 70 12.20 10.73 -13.98
N GLY A 71 12.11 10.29 -12.74
CA GLY A 71 11.51 11.09 -11.68
C GLY A 71 10.92 10.27 -10.53
N LYS A 72 10.23 10.98 -9.62
CA LYS A 72 9.62 10.41 -8.42
C LYS A 72 8.13 10.15 -8.64
N TYR A 73 7.73 8.91 -8.45
CA TYR A 73 6.37 8.43 -8.60
C TYR A 73 5.77 8.10 -7.24
N GLY A 74 4.73 8.84 -6.85
CA GLY A 74 4.10 8.72 -5.55
C GLY A 74 3.08 7.59 -5.45
N LEU A 75 3.09 6.88 -4.33
CA LEU A 75 2.04 5.94 -3.91
C LEU A 75 1.50 6.41 -2.56
N LYS A 76 0.18 6.59 -2.46
CA LYS A 76 -0.50 6.91 -1.21
C LYS A 76 -1.00 5.62 -0.57
N ILE A 77 -0.50 5.31 0.61
CA ILE A 77 -0.93 4.20 1.44
C ILE A 77 -1.95 4.73 2.43
N THR A 78 -3.14 4.12 2.48
CA THR A 78 -4.19 4.49 3.42
C THR A 78 -4.65 3.26 4.19
N VAL A 79 -4.77 3.39 5.51
CA VAL A 79 -5.27 2.34 6.40
C VAL A 79 -6.64 2.74 6.91
N TYR A 80 -7.61 1.84 6.79
CA TYR A 80 -8.99 2.05 7.15
C TYR A 80 -9.45 1.09 8.24
N ASP A 81 -10.42 1.53 9.05
CA ASP A 81 -11.22 0.65 9.91
C ASP A 81 -12.47 0.12 9.18
N VAL A 82 -13.33 -0.60 9.92
CA VAL A 82 -14.60 -1.14 9.43
C VAL A 82 -15.58 -0.10 8.87
N TYR A 83 -15.47 1.17 9.28
CA TYR A 83 -16.35 2.26 8.85
C TYR A 83 -15.70 3.12 7.76
N TRP A 84 -14.60 2.66 7.17
CA TRP A 84 -13.78 3.43 6.23
C TRP A 84 -13.21 4.73 6.82
N ASN A 85 -13.09 4.82 8.14
CA ASN A 85 -12.35 5.92 8.76
C ASN A 85 -10.85 5.74 8.49
N ILE A 86 -10.18 6.83 8.12
CA ILE A 86 -8.74 6.81 7.90
C ILE A 86 -8.04 6.75 9.27
N LEU A 87 -7.40 5.63 9.56
CA LEU A 87 -6.58 5.44 10.76
C LEU A 87 -5.16 5.96 10.55
N ALA A 88 -4.62 5.79 9.34
CA ALA A 88 -3.29 6.26 8.99
C ALA A 88 -3.17 6.52 7.49
N THR A 89 -2.25 7.41 7.13
CA THR A 89 -1.87 7.66 5.74
C THR A 89 -0.36 7.88 5.64
N LYS A 90 0.26 7.33 4.59
CA LYS A 90 1.66 7.57 4.28
C LYS A 90 1.86 7.63 2.77
N THR A 91 2.63 8.60 2.31
CA THR A 91 3.11 8.64 0.92
C THR A 91 4.52 8.09 0.85
N ILE A 92 4.75 7.19 -0.10
CA ILE A 92 6.08 6.73 -0.49
C ILE A 92 6.35 7.10 -1.95
N TYR A 93 7.62 7.14 -2.34
CA TYR A 93 8.02 7.47 -3.70
C TYR A 93 8.91 6.38 -4.27
N ILE A 94 8.65 5.97 -5.50
CA ILE A 94 9.57 5.17 -6.30
C ILE A 94 10.29 6.12 -7.25
N GLU A 95 11.62 6.13 -7.18
CA GLU A 95 12.44 6.98 -8.04
C GLU A 95 12.93 6.16 -9.25
N VAL A 96 12.55 6.62 -10.44
CA VAL A 96 13.00 6.04 -11.71
C VAL A 96 14.18 6.86 -12.21
N ILE A 97 15.33 6.20 -12.33
CA ILE A 97 16.57 6.79 -12.84
C ILE A 97 16.94 6.13 -14.17
N THR A 98 17.40 6.93 -15.14
CA THR A 98 18.02 6.42 -16.37
C THR A 98 19.52 6.28 -16.15
N LYS A 99 20.10 5.16 -16.59
CA LYS A 99 21.56 5.10 -16.77
C LYS A 99 21.92 6.05 -17.91
N GLY A 100 22.76 7.03 -17.61
CA GLY A 100 23.41 7.88 -18.63
C GLY A 100 24.39 7.09 -19.48
#